data_AF-A0A9E5UEQ9-F1
#
_entry.id   AF-A0A9E5UEQ9-F1
#
_cell.length_a   1.000
_cell.length_b   1.000
_cell.length_c   1.000
_cell.angle_alpha   90.00
_cell.angle_beta   90.00
_cell.angle_gamma   90.00
#
_symmetry.space_group_name_H-M   'P 1'
#
loop_
_entity.id
_entity.type
_entity.pdbx_description
1 polymer ?
#
loop_
_entity_poly.entity_id
_entity_poly.type
_entity_poly.pdbx_seq_one_letter_code
_entity_poly.pdbx_strand_id
1 'polypeptide(L)'
;NANDVAEEIVVDQGDNLIVVGTSLSSDFPLLNPIQPASGGSSDAFISKISADNQLMFSTYLGGSNSDSGLELALDPNGDFFLTGYSNSSDFPVASTSIPQPPTNPINGNAYATKISGDGSGILFST
;
A
#
# COMPACT_ATOMS: atom_id res chain seq x y z
N ASN A 1 -18.47 0.06 -4.48
CA ASN A 1 -18.42 -1.09 -3.55
C ASN A 1 -18.30 -2.42 -4.26
N ALA A 2 -17.06 -2.83 -4.48
CA ALA A 2 -16.69 -4.21 -4.72
C ALA A 2 -16.23 -4.85 -3.40
N ASN A 3 -15.63 -6.05 -3.45
CA ASN A 3 -15.08 -6.69 -2.26
C ASN A 3 -13.77 -6.03 -1.88
N ASP A 4 -13.61 -5.68 -0.61
CA ASP A 4 -12.36 -5.19 -0.06
C ASP A 4 -11.97 -6.08 1.12
N VAL A 5 -10.70 -6.46 1.20
CA VAL A 5 -10.19 -7.44 2.16
C VAL A 5 -9.00 -6.85 2.90
N ALA A 6 -9.06 -6.83 4.22
CA ALA A 6 -7.92 -6.53 5.08
C ALA A 6 -7.13 -7.82 5.36
N GLU A 7 -5.81 -7.77 5.23
CA GLU A 7 -4.92 -8.93 5.36
C GLU A 7 -4.10 -8.87 6.66
N GLU A 8 -3.48 -7.73 6.95
CA GLU A 8 -2.70 -7.53 8.17
C GLU A 8 -3.01 -6.19 8.85
N ILE A 9 -2.83 -6.17 10.18
CA ILE A 9 -2.89 -4.98 11.01
C ILE A 9 -1.66 -4.87 11.91
N VAL A 10 -1.23 -3.64 12.17
CA VAL A 10 -0.24 -3.29 13.19
C VAL A 10 -0.70 -2.05 13.96
N VAL A 11 -0.11 -1.82 15.13
CA VAL A 11 -0.38 -0.63 15.96
C VAL A 11 0.93 0.13 16.16
N ASP A 12 0.90 1.44 15.91
CA ASP A 12 2.07 2.30 16.14
C ASP A 12 2.19 2.78 17.60
N GLN A 13 3.28 3.48 17.93
CA GLN A 13 3.52 4.00 19.29
C GLN A 13 2.48 5.04 19.75
N GLY A 14 1.67 5.58 18.84
CA GLY A 14 0.58 6.52 19.13
C GLY A 14 -0.79 5.86 19.23
N ASP A 15 -0.85 4.52 19.37
CA ASP A 15 -2.08 3.72 19.39
C ASP A 15 -2.93 3.85 18.10
N ASN A 16 -2.31 4.24 16.98
CA ASN A 16 -2.99 4.24 15.69
C ASN A 16 -2.92 2.84 15.08
N LEU A 17 -4.04 2.39 14.53
CA LEU A 17 -4.14 1.16 13.76
C LEU A 17 -3.69 1.43 12.33
N ILE A 18 -2.77 0.63 11.81
CA ILE A 18 -2.42 0.62 10.39
C ILE A 18 -2.88 -0.72 9.82
N VAL A 19 -3.63 -0.66 8.72
CA VAL A 19 -4.23 -1.80 8.04
C VAL A 19 -3.69 -1.85 6.61
N VAL A 20 -3.30 -3.03 6.17
CA VAL A 20 -2.99 -3.31 4.76
C VAL A 20 -3.96 -4.35 4.21
N GLY A 21 -4.24 -4.28 2.92
CA GLY A 21 -5.05 -5.29 2.25
C GLY A 21 -5.19 -5.03 0.76
N THR A 22 -6.27 -5.58 0.18
CA THR A 22 -6.62 -5.43 -1.23
C THR A 22 -8.00 -4.81 -1.37
N SER A 23 -8.13 -3.80 -2.22
CA SER A 23 -9.39 -3.14 -2.57
C SER A 23 -9.72 -3.38 -4.03
N LEU A 24 -10.93 -3.86 -4.32
CA LEU A 24 -11.49 -3.89 -5.68
C LEU A 24 -12.40 -2.67 -5.92
N SER A 25 -12.66 -1.89 -4.87
CA SER A 25 -13.47 -0.68 -4.95
C SER A 25 -12.68 0.45 -5.59
N SER A 26 -13.30 1.17 -6.53
CA SER A 26 -12.78 2.44 -7.07
C SER A 26 -13.11 3.65 -6.17
N ASP A 27 -13.97 3.43 -5.19
CA ASP A 27 -14.54 4.39 -4.24
C ASP A 27 -14.08 4.13 -2.80
N PHE A 28 -12.93 3.46 -2.61
CA PHE A 28 -12.36 3.20 -1.29
C PHE A 28 -12.11 4.52 -0.51
N PRO A 29 -12.35 4.56 0.82
CA PRO A 29 -12.12 5.75 1.62
C PRO A 29 -10.65 6.18 1.62
N LEU A 30 -10.37 7.34 1.02
CA LEU A 30 -9.02 7.91 0.96
C LEU A 30 -8.89 9.16 1.82
N LEU A 31 -7.70 9.40 2.36
CA LEU A 31 -7.33 10.63 3.03
C LEU A 31 -5.84 10.90 2.85
N ASN A 32 -5.48 12.07 2.32
CA ASN A 32 -4.11 12.43 1.96
C ASN A 32 -3.38 11.34 1.16
N PRO A 33 -3.97 10.81 0.07
CA PRO A 33 -3.43 9.64 -0.61
C PRO A 33 -2.14 9.94 -1.36
N ILE A 34 -1.24 8.96 -1.39
CA ILE A 34 -0.10 8.92 -2.31
C ILE A 34 -0.61 8.66 -3.74
N GLN A 35 -1.53 7.69 -3.87
CA GLN A 35 -2.22 7.32 -5.09
C GLN A 35 -3.72 7.59 -4.93
N PRO A 36 -4.27 8.64 -5.58
CA PRO A 36 -5.64 9.11 -5.33
C PRO A 36 -6.74 8.32 -6.05
N ALA A 37 -6.37 7.34 -6.88
CA ALA A 37 -7.29 6.51 -7.64
C ALA A 37 -6.68 5.14 -7.88
N SER A 38 -7.51 4.10 -7.93
CA SER A 38 -7.04 2.76 -8.26
C SER A 38 -6.43 2.73 -9.66
N GLY A 39 -5.28 2.06 -9.80
CA GLY A 39 -4.59 1.85 -11.07
C GLY A 39 -5.18 0.70 -11.88
N GLY A 40 -5.68 -0.35 -11.20
CA GLY A 40 -6.11 -1.60 -11.83
C GLY A 40 -7.48 -2.09 -11.36
N SER A 41 -7.73 -3.38 -11.59
CA SER A 41 -8.97 -4.05 -11.17
C SER A 41 -9.00 -4.39 -9.67
N SER A 42 -7.82 -4.41 -9.03
CA SER A 42 -7.65 -4.56 -7.60
C SER A 42 -6.28 -4.00 -7.23
N ASP A 43 -6.22 -3.14 -6.24
CA ASP A 43 -4.94 -2.60 -5.75
C ASP A 43 -4.74 -2.93 -4.28
N ALA A 44 -3.48 -2.94 -3.85
CA ALA A 44 -3.22 -2.87 -2.43
C ALA A 44 -3.77 -1.56 -1.87
N PHE A 45 -4.17 -1.56 -0.61
CA PHE A 45 -4.43 -0.33 0.13
C PHE A 45 -3.65 -0.35 1.44
N ILE A 46 -3.37 0.84 1.95
CA ILE A 46 -2.95 1.04 3.32
C ILE A 46 -3.80 2.15 3.93
N SER A 47 -4.28 1.93 5.15
CA SER A 47 -5.04 2.92 5.92
C SER A 47 -4.48 3.03 7.33
N LYS A 48 -4.32 4.25 7.83
CA LYS A 48 -3.99 4.56 9.22
C LYS A 48 -5.20 5.21 9.88
N ILE A 49 -5.62 4.64 11.00
CA ILE A 49 -6.81 5.02 11.75
C ILE A 49 -6.38 5.33 13.18
N SER A 50 -6.80 6.47 13.72
CA SER A 50 -6.48 6.86 15.09
C SER A 50 -7.20 6.00 16.12
N ALA A 51 -6.72 6.03 17.37
CA ALA A 51 -7.39 5.41 18.51
C ALA A 51 -8.85 5.88 18.69
N ASP A 52 -9.16 7.11 18.25
CA ASP A 52 -10.50 7.70 18.26
C ASP A 52 -11.32 7.39 16.99
N ASN A 53 -10.93 6.35 16.25
CA ASN A 53 -11.58 5.87 15.03
C ASN A 53 -11.69 6.94 13.93
N GLN A 54 -10.67 7.81 13.80
CA GLN A 54 -10.58 8.77 12.71
C GLN A 54 -9.60 8.28 11.66
N LEU A 55 -10.00 8.30 10.39
CA LEU A 55 -9.06 8.06 9.30
C LEU A 55 -8.00 9.18 9.30
N MET A 56 -6.72 8.83 9.30
CA MET A 56 -5.60 9.77 9.30
C MET A 56 -4.86 9.79 7.97
N PHE A 57 -4.79 8.63 7.33
CA PHE A 57 -4.16 8.42 6.03
C PHE A 57 -4.82 7.21 5.36
N SER A 58 -5.05 7.28 4.06
CA SER A 58 -5.43 6.12 3.28
C SER A 58 -5.11 6.34 1.81
N THR A 59 -4.50 5.33 1.18
CA THR A 59 -4.07 5.35 -0.21
C THR A 59 -4.26 3.99 -0.86
N TYR A 60 -4.47 3.99 -2.18
CA TYR A 60 -4.16 2.81 -2.98
C TYR A 60 -2.63 2.66 -3.15
N LEU A 61 -2.21 1.48 -3.56
CA LEU A 61 -0.86 1.16 -3.98
C LEU A 61 -0.93 0.04 -5.04
N GLY A 62 -0.94 0.43 -6.31
CA GLY A 62 -1.06 -0.50 -7.43
C GLY A 62 -0.89 0.19 -8.79
N GLY A 63 -0.55 -0.58 -9.80
CA GLY A 63 -0.47 -0.17 -11.20
C GLY A 63 -1.68 -0.65 -11.99
N SER A 64 -1.49 -0.88 -13.29
CA SER A 64 -2.58 -1.16 -14.25
C SER A 64 -3.28 -2.53 -14.11
N ASN A 65 -2.70 -3.46 -13.36
CA ASN A 65 -3.20 -4.84 -13.18
C ASN A 65 -3.52 -5.11 -11.70
N SER A 66 -3.73 -6.38 -11.34
CA SER A 66 -4.04 -6.77 -9.97
C SER A 66 -2.82 -6.75 -9.06
N ASP A 67 -2.93 -6.00 -7.97
CA ASP A 67 -1.94 -5.83 -6.92
C ASP A 67 -2.56 -6.07 -5.54
N SER A 68 -1.77 -6.61 -4.61
CA SER A 68 -2.25 -6.96 -3.26
C SER A 68 -1.18 -6.74 -2.22
N GLY A 69 -1.55 -6.11 -1.11
CA GLY A 69 -0.73 -6.02 0.10
C GLY A 69 -1.08 -7.16 1.05
N LEU A 70 -0.05 -7.85 1.56
CA LEU A 70 -0.20 -9.08 2.34
C LEU A 70 0.36 -8.92 3.75
N GLU A 71 1.54 -8.30 3.87
CA GLU A 71 2.18 -8.11 5.18
C GLU A 71 2.57 -6.64 5.43
N LEU A 72 2.65 -6.29 6.70
CA LEU A 72 2.91 -4.95 7.20
C LEU A 72 3.75 -4.99 8.48
N ALA A 73 4.81 -4.19 8.53
CA ALA A 73 5.61 -3.95 9.73
C ALA A 73 5.93 -2.46 9.89
N LEU A 74 6.30 -2.07 11.11
CA LEU A 74 6.74 -0.72 11.42
C LEU A 74 8.23 -0.72 11.80
N ASP A 75 8.97 0.31 11.42
CA ASP A 75 10.30 0.58 11.99
C ASP A 75 10.22 1.47 13.25
N PRO A 76 11.36 1.69 13.96
CA PRO A 76 11.37 2.56 15.14
C PRO A 76 10.98 4.01 14.89
N ASN A 77 11.01 4.50 13.65
CA ASN A 77 10.55 5.84 13.29
C ASN A 77 9.03 5.87 12.99
N GLY A 78 8.37 4.71 12.94
CA GLY A 78 6.97 4.57 12.61
C GLY A 78 6.69 4.51 11.10
N ASP A 79 7.72 4.35 10.26
CA ASP A 79 7.54 4.14 8.83
C ASP A 79 6.99 2.74 8.55
N PHE A 80 6.20 2.63 7.48
CA PHE A 80 5.50 1.41 7.09
C PHE A 80 6.36 0.59 6.14
N PHE A 81 6.55 -0.69 6.41
CA PHE A 81 7.12 -1.67 5.49
C PHE A 81 6.00 -2.61 5.06
N LEU A 82 5.74 -2.68 3.76
CA LEU A 82 4.67 -3.48 3.20
C LEU A 82 5.25 -4.48 2.21
N THR A 83 4.77 -5.72 2.24
CA THR A 83 5.07 -6.70 1.20
C THR A 83 3.78 -7.20 0.57
N GLY A 84 3.91 -7.73 -0.64
CA GLY A 84 2.77 -8.19 -1.41
C GLY A 84 3.19 -8.73 -2.75
N TYR A 85 2.24 -8.86 -3.67
CA TYR A 85 2.52 -9.17 -5.06
C TYR A 85 1.91 -8.12 -5.99
N SER A 86 2.57 -7.92 -7.12
CA SER A 86 2.12 -7.07 -8.19
C SER A 86 2.15 -7.79 -9.54
N ASN A 87 1.05 -7.74 -10.28
CA ASN A 87 1.01 -8.14 -11.69
C ASN A 87 1.20 -6.94 -12.63
N SER A 88 1.49 -5.76 -12.07
CA SER A 88 1.57 -4.50 -12.79
C SER A 88 3.01 -4.21 -13.20
N SER A 89 3.23 -3.85 -14.48
CA SER A 89 4.52 -3.39 -14.96
C SER A 89 4.82 -1.93 -14.58
N ASP A 90 3.80 -1.23 -14.10
CA ASP A 90 3.76 0.19 -13.74
C ASP A 90 3.41 0.39 -12.26
N PHE A 91 3.77 -0.57 -11.40
CA PHE A 91 3.59 -0.47 -9.95
C PHE A 91 4.26 0.80 -9.39
N PRO A 92 3.64 1.53 -8.43
CA PRO A 92 4.21 2.75 -7.88
C PRO A 92 5.58 2.52 -7.22
N VAL A 93 6.61 3.22 -7.70
CA VAL A 93 7.97 3.16 -7.15
C VAL A 93 8.42 4.51 -6.58
N ALA A 94 9.34 4.47 -5.61
CA ALA A 94 10.01 5.68 -5.12
C ALA A 94 10.81 6.37 -6.24
N SER A 95 10.98 7.68 -6.14
CA SER A 95 11.80 8.47 -7.08
C SER A 95 13.29 8.08 -7.07
N THR A 96 13.75 7.31 -6.08
CA THR A 96 15.12 6.80 -5.92
C THR A 96 15.22 5.27 -6.04
N SER A 97 14.37 4.64 -6.84
CA SER A 97 14.31 3.18 -6.96
C SER A 97 15.60 2.54 -7.52
N ILE A 98 15.96 1.38 -6.97
CA ILE A 98 16.83 0.40 -7.66
C ILE A 98 16.08 -0.06 -8.92
N PRO A 99 16.73 -0.22 -10.09
CA PRO A 99 16.04 -0.68 -11.28
C PRO A 99 15.34 -2.02 -11.03
N GLN A 100 14.01 -2.05 -11.21
CA GLN A 100 13.27 -3.29 -11.37
C GLN A 100 13.91 -4.08 -12.53
N PRO A 101 14.40 -5.32 -12.31
CA PRO A 101 14.82 -6.15 -13.44
C PRO A 101 13.63 -6.34 -14.39
N PRO A 102 13.83 -6.44 -15.71
CA PRO A 102 12.73 -6.61 -16.66
C PRO A 102 11.89 -7.82 -16.27
N THR A 103 10.68 -7.59 -15.78
CA THR A 103 9.83 -8.63 -15.21
C THR A 103 9.10 -9.38 -16.31
N ASN A 104 8.97 -10.70 -16.12
CA ASN A 104 8.17 -11.57 -16.98
C ASN A 104 6.68 -11.35 -16.62
N PRO A 105 5.81 -10.89 -17.54
CA PRO A 105 4.47 -10.37 -17.23
C PRO A 105 3.41 -11.41 -16.84
N ILE A 106 3.78 -12.65 -16.50
CA ILE A 106 2.83 -13.79 -16.48
C ILE A 106 2.65 -14.44 -15.10
N ASN A 107 3.29 -13.97 -14.03
CA ASN A 107 2.95 -14.34 -12.64
C ASN A 107 3.39 -13.22 -11.70
N GLY A 108 2.55 -12.84 -10.73
CA GLY A 108 2.80 -11.70 -9.85
C GLY A 108 4.19 -11.72 -9.22
N ASN A 109 4.90 -10.60 -9.33
CA ASN A 109 6.20 -10.42 -8.70
C ASN A 109 5.99 -9.96 -7.27
N ALA A 110 6.75 -10.53 -6.33
CA ALA A 110 6.78 -9.99 -4.98
C ALA A 110 7.32 -8.56 -4.99
N TYR A 111 6.72 -7.68 -4.21
CA TYR A 111 7.24 -6.33 -3.96
C TYR A 111 7.48 -6.13 -2.47
N ALA A 112 8.41 -5.23 -2.15
CA ALA A 112 8.59 -4.66 -0.83
C ALA A 112 8.64 -3.14 -0.97
N THR A 113 7.74 -2.45 -0.26
CA THR A 113 7.61 -0.99 -0.28
C THR A 113 7.82 -0.45 1.12
N LYS A 114 8.51 0.69 1.24
CA LYS A 114 8.58 1.50 2.46
C LYS A 114 7.81 2.81 2.24
N ILE A 115 6.88 3.13 3.12
CA ILE A 115 6.12 4.40 3.11
C ILE A 115 6.44 5.16 4.40
N SER A 116 6.53 6.48 4.33
CA SER A 116 6.72 7.31 5.51
C SER A 116 5.57 7.16 6.51
N GLY A 117 5.85 7.20 7.82
CA GLY A 117 4.85 6.95 8.87
C GLY A 117 3.70 7.98 8.94
N ASP A 118 3.85 9.11 8.26
CA ASP A 118 2.84 10.15 8.06
C ASP A 118 2.07 10.02 6.74
N GLY A 119 2.41 9.03 5.90
CA GLY A 119 1.81 8.81 4.58
C GLY A 119 2.21 9.82 3.51
N SER A 120 3.21 10.68 3.76
CA SER A 120 3.62 11.72 2.81
C SER A 120 4.34 11.20 1.56
N GLY A 121 4.87 9.97 1.57
CA GLY A 121 5.41 9.38 0.34
C GLY A 121 6.02 7.99 0.47
N ILE A 122 6.28 7.40 -0.71
CA ILE A 122 7.04 6.16 -0.85
C ILE A 122 8.54 6.49 -0.71
N LEU A 123 9.17 5.89 0.29
CA LEU A 123 10.60 6.06 0.59
C LEU A 123 11.46 5.03 -0.15
N PHE A 124 10.91 3.86 -0.42
CA PHE A 124 11.57 2.76 -1.13
C PHE A 124 10.52 1.85 -1.76
N SER A 125 10.82 1.30 -2.93
CA SER A 125 10.06 0.16 -3.48
C SER A 125 10.97 -0.67 -4.36
N THR A 126 10.75 -1.98 -4.34
CA THR A 126 11.28 -2.97 -5.33
C THR A 126 10.36 -3.29 -6.61
#